data_AF-A0A7C3Q4Q5-F1
#
_entry.id   AF-A0A7C3Q4Q5-F1
#
_cell.length_a   1.000
_cell.length_b   1.000
_cell.length_c   1.000
_cell.angle_alpha   90.00
_cell.angle_beta   90.00
_cell.angle_gamma   90.00
#
_symmetry.space_group_name_H-M   'P 1'
#
loop_
_entity.id
_entity.type
_entity.pdbx_description
1 polymer ?
#
loop_
_entity_poly.entity_id
_entity_poly.type
_entity_poly.pdbx_seq_one_letter_code
_entity_poly.pdbx_strand_id
1 'polypeptide(L)' 'MMIGLVTYDAGTEANSELASTIPGPAGGGEGFNAARDDKDFVSVHEGVVTKDDGLSTSALTQMHKWDNPAASVSIERVK' A
#
# COMPACT_ATOMS: atom_id res chain seq x y z
N MET A 1 -16.46 3.85 20.70
CA MET A 1 -15.24 4.65 20.41
C MET A 1 -14.85 4.37 18.96
N MET A 2 -14.53 5.40 18.19
CA MET A 2 -14.02 5.28 16.82
C MET A 2 -12.49 5.42 16.87
N ILE A 3 -11.75 4.49 16.27
CA ILE A 3 -10.29 4.49 16.23
C ILE A 3 -9.87 4.59 14.77
N GLY A 4 -9.01 5.56 14.43
CA GLY A 4 -8.37 5.63 13.12
C GLY A 4 -7.22 4.62 13.05
N LEU A 5 -7.18 3.85 11.96
CA LEU A 5 -6.17 2.83 11.71
C LEU A 5 -5.17 3.33 10.68
N VAL A 6 -3.88 3.13 10.97
CA VAL A 6 -2.80 3.35 10.02
C VAL A 6 -2.63 2.11 9.13
N THR A 7 -2.15 2.31 7.91
CA THR A 7 -1.81 1.22 6.99
C THR A 7 -0.49 0.58 7.40
N TYR A 8 -0.43 -0.75 7.33
CA TYR A 8 0.78 -1.53 7.56
C TYR A 8 1.21 -2.22 6.27
N ASP A 9 2.52 -2.32 6.10
CA ASP A 9 3.19 -3.15 5.10
C ASP A 9 3.60 -4.47 5.78
N ALA A 10 3.28 -5.60 5.14
CA ALA A 10 3.63 -6.92 5.65
C ALA A 10 5.14 -7.23 5.54
N GLY A 11 5.87 -6.48 4.71
CA GLY A 11 7.29 -6.68 4.46
C GLY A 11 7.59 -7.86 3.55
N THR A 12 6.60 -8.38 2.83
CA THR A 12 6.77 -9.54 1.94
C THR A 12 7.20 -9.15 0.53
N GLU A 13 6.87 -7.95 0.05
CA GLU A 13 7.24 -7.45 -1.28
C GLU A 13 7.54 -5.95 -1.19
N ALA A 14 8.49 -5.47 -2.00
CA ALA A 14 8.85 -4.06 -2.01
C ALA A 14 7.72 -3.16 -2.55
N ASN A 15 7.53 -2.00 -1.93
CA ASN A 15 6.68 -0.89 -2.41
C ASN A 15 7.30 -0.21 -3.66
N SER A 16 7.46 -0.97 -4.74
CA SER A 16 8.18 -0.56 -5.96
C SER A 16 7.37 0.37 -6.87
N GLU A 17 6.04 0.39 -6.68
CA GLU A 17 5.07 1.12 -7.50
C GLU A 17 5.10 0.80 -9.01
N LEU A 18 5.70 -0.33 -9.42
CA LEU A 18 5.84 -0.70 -10.82
C LEU A 18 4.53 -1.24 -11.40
N ALA A 19 4.27 -0.93 -12.68
CA ALA A 19 3.10 -1.45 -13.38
C ALA A 19 3.06 -2.99 -13.37
N SER A 20 4.21 -3.64 -13.51
CA SER A 20 4.33 -5.11 -13.51
C SER A 20 4.01 -5.78 -12.19
N THR A 21 4.02 -5.05 -11.07
CA THR A 21 3.78 -5.59 -9.71
C THR A 21 2.48 -5.06 -9.09
N ILE A 22 1.78 -4.14 -9.76
CA ILE A 22 0.48 -3.63 -9.31
C ILE A 22 -0.63 -4.33 -10.10
N PRO A 23 -1.43 -5.21 -9.47
CA PRO A 23 -2.55 -5.83 -10.15
C PRO A 23 -3.67 -4.84 -10.44
N GLY A 24 -4.52 -5.19 -11.41
CA GLY A 24 -5.72 -4.42 -11.75
C GLY A 24 -5.46 -3.20 -12.66
N PRO A 25 -6.43 -2.27 -12.81
CA PRO A 25 -6.41 -1.26 -13.87
C PRO A 25 -5.25 -0.26 -13.83
N ALA A 26 -4.63 -0.05 -12.66
CA ALA A 26 -3.53 0.89 -12.49
C ALA A 26 -2.18 0.38 -13.02
N GLY A 27 -1.95 -0.95 -13.02
CA GLY A 27 -0.67 -1.54 -13.45
C GLY A 27 -0.80 -2.71 -14.42
N GLY A 28 -1.88 -3.48 -14.37
CA GLY A 28 -2.06 -4.70 -15.15
C GLY A 28 -1.06 -5.81 -14.79
N GLY A 29 -0.33 -5.64 -13.68
CA GLY A 29 0.73 -6.50 -13.22
C GLY A 29 0.25 -7.77 -12.51
N GLU A 30 1.22 -8.57 -12.10
CA GLU A 30 0.98 -9.74 -11.27
C GLU A 30 0.57 -9.32 -9.86
N GLY A 31 -0.29 -10.12 -9.20
CA GLY A 31 -0.47 -10.03 -7.75
C GLY A 31 0.76 -10.57 -7.01
N PHE A 32 0.60 -10.88 -5.72
CA PHE A 32 1.67 -11.41 -4.87
C PHE A 32 2.50 -12.52 -5.53
N ASN A 33 3.82 -12.43 -5.42
CA ASN A 33 4.76 -13.44 -5.90
C ASN A 33 5.82 -13.74 -4.84
N ALA A 34 5.87 -14.99 -4.36
CA ALA A 34 6.78 -15.42 -3.31
C ALA A 34 8.28 -15.34 -3.67
N ALA A 35 8.63 -15.14 -4.94
CA ALA A 35 10.01 -14.90 -5.36
C ALA A 35 10.43 -13.42 -5.22
N ARG A 36 9.49 -12.50 -5.01
CA ARG A 36 9.75 -11.11 -4.67
C ARG A 36 9.76 -11.04 -3.14
N ASP A 37 10.95 -10.83 -2.58
CA ASP A 37 11.22 -10.82 -1.14
C ASP A 37 11.62 -9.39 -0.72
N ASP A 38 11.36 -9.02 0.55
CA ASP A 38 11.69 -7.69 1.08
C ASP A 38 12.21 -7.75 2.53
N LYS A 39 11.50 -7.17 3.49
CA LYS A 39 12.01 -6.88 4.84
C LYS A 39 11.70 -7.96 5.86
N ASP A 40 10.78 -8.87 5.59
CA ASP A 40 10.36 -9.97 6.49
C ASP A 40 9.84 -9.51 7.87
N PHE A 41 9.38 -8.26 7.99
CA PHE A 41 8.67 -7.80 9.19
C PHE A 41 7.59 -6.78 8.87
N VAL A 42 6.56 -6.76 9.72
CA VAL A 42 5.44 -5.82 9.59
C VAL A 42 5.87 -4.43 10.06
N SER A 43 5.63 -3.42 9.22
CA SER A 43 5.96 -2.01 9.50
C SER A 43 4.83 -1.07 9.09
N VAL A 44 4.84 0.18 9.58
CA VAL A 44 3.87 1.18 9.10
C VAL A 44 4.21 1.51 7.65
N HIS A 45 3.22 1.41 6.76
CA HIS A 45 3.43 1.64 5.35
C HIS A 45 3.75 3.12 5.10
N GLU A 46 4.81 3.38 4.34
CA GLU A 46 5.38 4.71 4.12
C GLU A 46 4.59 5.60 3.14
N GLY A 47 3.38 5.18 2.74
CA GLY A 47 2.62 5.81 1.66
C GLY A 47 3.14 5.45 0.27
N VAL A 48 2.83 6.31 -0.72
CA VAL A 48 3.27 6.19 -2.11
C VAL A 48 3.94 7.51 -2.55
N VAL A 49 5.06 7.40 -3.26
CA VAL A 49 5.83 8.51 -3.80
C VAL A 49 5.24 8.98 -5.13
N THR A 50 4.86 8.06 -6.02
CA THR A 50 4.31 8.36 -7.36
C THR A 50 5.29 8.98 -8.34
N LYS A 51 4.96 8.90 -9.64
CA LYS A 51 5.79 9.52 -10.70
C LYS A 51 5.77 11.04 -10.65
N ASP A 52 4.72 11.61 -10.06
CA ASP A 52 4.53 13.05 -9.99
C ASP A 52 5.40 13.69 -8.88
N ASP A 53 5.95 12.91 -7.93
CA ASP A 53 6.87 13.39 -6.88
C ASP A 53 8.28 12.79 -6.95
N GLY A 54 8.69 12.31 -8.12
CA GLY A 54 10.09 11.99 -8.40
C GLY A 54 10.44 10.51 -8.48
N LEU A 55 9.49 9.59 -8.28
CA LEU A 55 9.68 8.17 -8.59
C LEU A 55 9.28 7.90 -10.06
N SER A 56 10.16 8.25 -11.01
CA SER A 56 9.84 8.23 -12.45
C SER A 56 9.40 6.88 -13.01
N THR A 57 9.74 5.77 -12.34
CA THR A 57 9.34 4.40 -12.70
C THR A 57 7.96 4.01 -12.17
N SER A 58 7.34 4.82 -11.31
CA SER A 58 6.04 4.53 -10.72
C SER A 58 4.93 4.54 -11.77
N ALA A 59 4.06 3.53 -11.72
CA ALA A 59 2.80 3.51 -12.45
C ALA A 59 1.77 4.47 -11.84
N LEU A 60 1.98 4.92 -10.61
CA LEU A 60 1.03 5.72 -9.85
C LEU A 60 1.16 7.22 -10.16
N THR A 61 0.07 7.95 -9.93
CA THR A 61 -0.03 9.42 -10.05
C THR A 61 -0.50 9.99 -8.72
N GLN A 62 -0.55 11.32 -8.59
CA GLN A 62 -1.19 11.99 -7.45
C GLN A 62 -2.59 11.45 -7.12
N MET A 63 -3.36 10.98 -8.11
CA MET A 63 -4.70 10.42 -7.89
C MET A 63 -4.69 9.16 -7.02
N HIS A 64 -3.55 8.48 -6.89
CA HIS A 64 -3.42 7.26 -6.09
C HIS A 64 -2.82 7.54 -4.70
N LYS A 65 -2.51 8.79 -4.37
CA LYS A 65 -2.04 9.15 -3.02
C LYS A 65 -3.11 8.94 -1.98
N TRP A 66 -2.65 8.61 -0.79
CA TRP A 66 -3.46 8.45 0.40
C TRP A 66 -2.65 8.86 1.61
N ASP A 67 -3.34 9.30 2.65
CA ASP A 67 -2.76 9.63 3.95
C ASP A 67 -3.34 8.72 5.03
N ASN A 68 -2.59 8.53 6.11
CA ASN A 68 -3.12 7.90 7.31
C ASN A 68 -4.03 8.89 8.08
N PRO A 69 -5.12 8.43 8.71
CA PRO A 69 -5.60 7.04 8.77
C PRO A 69 -6.36 6.59 7.51
N ALA A 70 -6.10 5.37 7.03
CA ALA A 70 -6.73 4.81 5.84
C ALA A 70 -8.04 4.04 6.14
N ALA A 71 -8.29 3.70 7.41
CA ALA A 71 -9.52 3.04 7.84
C ALA A 71 -9.96 3.51 9.23
N SER A 72 -11.22 3.26 9.58
CA SER A 72 -11.76 3.53 10.92
C SER A 72 -12.44 2.28 11.47
N VAL A 73 -12.19 1.98 12.75
CA VAL A 73 -12.85 0.88 13.45
C VAL A 73 -13.67 1.39 14.64
N SER A 74 -14.90 0.90 14.76
CA SER A 74 -15.75 1.07 15.93
C SER A 74 -16.15 -0.29 16.48
N ILE A 75 -15.90 -0.52 17.76
CA ILE A 75 -16.26 -1.77 18.44
C ILE A 75 -17.48 -1.50 19.31
N GLU A 76 -18.55 -2.28 19.09
CA GLU A 76 -19.78 -2.28 19.88
C GLU A 76 -20.03 -3.68 20.44
N ARG A 77 -20.29 -3.77 21.75
CA ARG A 77 -20.69 -5.03 22.38
C ARG A 77 -22.16 -5.30 22.09
N VAL A 78 -22.44 -6.40 21.40
CA VAL A 78 -23.81 -6.88 21.17
C VAL A 78 -24.36 -7.67 22.37
N LYS A 79 -25.69 -7.77 22.47
CA LYS A 79 -26.40 -8.49 23.53
C LYS A 79 -26.35 -10.00 23.35
#